data_AF-M3IQU3-F1
#
_entry.id   AF-M3IQU3-F1
#
_cell.length_a   1.000
_cell.length_b   1.000
_cell.length_c   1.000
_cell.angle_alpha   90.00
_cell.angle_beta   90.00
_cell.angle_gamma   90.00
#
_symmetry.space_group_name_H-M   'P 1'
#
loop_
_entity.id
_entity.type
_entity.pdbx_description
1 polymer ?
#
loop_
_entity_poly.entity_id
_entity_poly.type
_entity_poly.pdbx_seq_one_letter_code
_entity_poly.pdbx_strand_id
1 'polypeptide(L)'
;MVRFGICFFSFFFFYHCSIFRAASRIKPLEFNYTSIAVNYFTPENEKPFPLTVQRGNNLYNSTTADGSYLFYTTGQKGNYDIWFRDLKSSITVPVTTHPAPEYKPAISPDGKKLVFVSEQYDSSGDLILLKMNPGLWADKILQGKRFINSDFIILTNSNFSDTGKKDSYVDTDPFFAPDGRHLVFSTDRLTPGIQNLVVLDTEGKEPMKLLTQKGGASPFWSKDGKSIVYISYQDGVFGDVYLLDLSSGKNERLTKDSYLNFSPSLSEDKRYLYYTSIQNDTNRNGRLDERDNSLIVRKDLKTGVVRRLTSGNDSLFDSRFSAFNGGSILFTAAYYDTLNIYFIPASGSVSKEKDIISQYELALKYKEKQSFEDFLLAIDAIEFYFSQDPIYPLIFSKALLLKYEEAKNSGRTIIAENAKKEILSSRLNPVYGLAYGLFLSNEKNLLFLFRN
;
A
#
# COMPACT_ATOMS: atom_id res chain seq x y z
N MET A 1 -32.87 -65.29 -67.87
CA MET A 1 -33.25 -65.08 -66.45
C MET A 1 -32.00 -64.57 -65.74
N VAL A 2 -32.13 -63.45 -65.01
CA VAL A 2 -31.10 -62.69 -64.27
C VAL A 2 -30.09 -61.92 -65.14
N ARG A 3 -30.03 -60.59 -64.94
CA ARG A 3 -29.19 -59.60 -65.64
C ARG A 3 -28.27 -58.92 -64.61
N PHE A 4 -27.00 -58.77 -64.99
CA PHE A 4 -25.92 -58.06 -64.31
C PHE A 4 -26.04 -56.52 -64.44
N GLY A 5 -25.49 -55.79 -63.48
CA GLY A 5 -25.22 -54.35 -63.57
C GLY A 5 -24.24 -53.88 -62.49
N ILE A 6 -23.07 -53.40 -62.92
CA ILE A 6 -21.88 -53.03 -62.15
C ILE A 6 -22.00 -51.59 -61.60
N CYS A 7 -21.63 -51.37 -60.34
CA CYS A 7 -21.55 -50.05 -59.69
C CYS A 7 -20.22 -49.34 -60.02
N PHE A 8 -20.29 -48.08 -60.46
CA PHE A 8 -19.15 -47.16 -60.60
C PHE A 8 -18.83 -46.48 -59.25
N PHE A 9 -17.56 -46.52 -58.85
CA PHE A 9 -16.99 -45.72 -57.75
C PHE A 9 -16.31 -44.47 -58.36
N SER A 10 -16.74 -43.27 -57.98
CA SER A 10 -16.02 -42.01 -58.28
C SER A 10 -15.09 -41.64 -57.14
N PHE A 11 -13.79 -41.53 -57.45
CA PHE A 11 -12.76 -40.95 -56.59
C PHE A 11 -12.85 -39.42 -56.63
N PHE A 12 -13.09 -38.76 -55.49
CA PHE A 12 -12.87 -37.32 -55.34
C PHE A 12 -11.63 -37.08 -54.47
N PHE A 13 -10.56 -36.59 -55.09
CA PHE A 13 -9.39 -36.03 -54.41
C PHE A 13 -9.73 -34.63 -53.90
N PHE A 14 -9.81 -34.43 -52.58
CA PHE A 14 -9.81 -33.11 -51.97
C PHE A 14 -8.39 -32.76 -51.52
N TYR A 15 -7.73 -31.89 -52.28
CA TYR A 15 -6.48 -31.25 -51.86
C TYR A 15 -6.76 -30.20 -50.77
N HIS A 16 -5.96 -30.25 -49.72
CA HIS A 16 -5.95 -29.33 -48.58
C HIS A 16 -5.82 -27.86 -48.97
N CYS A 17 -6.53 -26.99 -48.24
CA CYS A 17 -6.03 -25.65 -47.93
C CYS A 17 -6.43 -25.27 -46.50
N SER A 18 -5.68 -25.79 -45.52
CA SER A 18 -5.78 -25.37 -44.12
C SER A 18 -4.91 -24.13 -43.92
N ILE A 19 -5.46 -22.95 -44.21
CA ILE A 19 -4.85 -21.69 -43.78
C ILE A 19 -5.28 -21.45 -42.33
N PHE A 20 -4.61 -22.12 -41.37
CA PHE A 20 -4.57 -21.61 -40.01
C PHE A 20 -3.68 -20.36 -40.02
N ARG A 21 -4.27 -19.19 -40.27
CA ARG A 21 -3.67 -17.93 -39.83
C ARG A 21 -3.62 -18.03 -38.31
N ALA A 22 -2.44 -18.25 -37.75
CA ALA A 22 -2.19 -18.00 -36.34
C ALA A 22 -2.70 -16.58 -36.07
N ALA A 23 -3.80 -16.47 -35.30
CA ALA A 23 -4.32 -15.18 -34.90
C ALA A 23 -3.13 -14.40 -34.31
N SER A 24 -2.84 -13.23 -34.88
CA SER A 24 -1.81 -12.33 -34.37
C SER A 24 -2.08 -12.15 -32.89
N ARG A 25 -1.20 -12.69 -32.03
CA ARG A 25 -1.32 -12.52 -30.58
C ARG A 25 -1.31 -11.02 -30.33
N ILE A 26 -2.45 -10.45 -29.96
CA ILE A 26 -2.56 -9.04 -29.59
C ILE A 26 -1.52 -8.83 -28.49
N LYS A 27 -0.53 -7.98 -28.74
CA LYS A 27 0.44 -7.63 -27.71
C LYS A 27 -0.36 -6.96 -26.58
N PRO A 28 -0.29 -7.46 -25.33
CA PRO A 28 -1.01 -6.82 -24.24
C PRO A 28 -0.55 -5.37 -24.11
N LEU A 29 -1.48 -4.49 -23.74
CA LEU A 29 -1.17 -3.12 -23.39
C LEU A 29 -0.23 -3.14 -22.18
N GLU A 30 0.96 -2.56 -22.33
CA GLU A 30 1.93 -2.46 -21.23
C GLU A 30 1.69 -1.14 -20.48
N PHE A 31 1.40 -1.24 -19.18
CA PHE A 31 1.25 -0.09 -18.29
C PHE A 31 2.61 0.33 -17.72
N ASN A 32 2.91 1.63 -17.83
CA ASN A 32 4.05 2.24 -17.17
C ASN A 32 3.54 3.17 -16.06
N TYR A 33 3.42 2.63 -14.85
CA TYR A 33 2.89 3.37 -13.70
C TYR A 33 3.77 4.55 -13.28
N THR A 34 5.06 4.53 -13.59
CA THR A 34 5.96 5.66 -13.31
C THR A 34 5.62 6.84 -14.20
N SER A 35 5.47 6.61 -15.50
CA SER A 35 5.02 7.67 -16.42
C SER A 35 3.59 8.11 -16.14
N ILE A 36 2.69 7.19 -15.74
CA ILE A 36 1.33 7.54 -15.34
C ILE A 36 1.37 8.46 -14.12
N ALA A 37 2.14 8.12 -13.08
CA ALA A 37 2.19 8.91 -11.86
C ALA A 37 2.67 10.35 -12.11
N VAL A 38 3.75 10.52 -12.89
CA VAL A 38 4.29 11.86 -13.21
C VAL A 38 3.29 12.72 -13.99
N ASN A 39 2.54 12.13 -14.92
CA ASN A 39 1.61 12.89 -15.76
C ASN A 39 0.22 13.08 -15.13
N TYR A 40 -0.18 12.20 -14.22
CA TYR A 40 -1.51 12.20 -13.63
C TYR A 40 -1.59 13.03 -12.35
N PHE A 41 -0.61 12.88 -11.45
CA PHE A 41 -0.56 13.62 -10.19
C PHE A 41 0.07 14.99 -10.41
N THR A 42 -0.79 15.99 -10.51
CA THR A 42 -0.45 17.38 -10.84
C THR A 42 -1.16 18.32 -9.87
N PRO A 43 -0.79 19.62 -9.78
CA PRO A 43 -1.51 20.59 -8.97
C PRO A 43 -2.99 20.75 -9.33
N GLU A 44 -3.42 20.25 -10.49
CA GLU A 44 -4.81 20.26 -10.93
C GLU A 44 -5.53 18.94 -10.68
N ASN A 45 -4.80 17.86 -10.41
CA ASN A 45 -5.34 16.52 -10.23
C ASN A 45 -4.61 15.75 -9.15
N GLU A 46 -5.25 15.70 -7.99
CA GLU A 46 -4.77 15.05 -6.78
C GLU A 46 -5.58 13.79 -6.44
N LYS A 47 -6.53 13.42 -7.30
CA LYS A 47 -7.36 12.23 -7.07
C LYS A 47 -6.48 10.98 -7.11
N PRO A 48 -6.77 9.96 -6.30
CA PRO A 48 -6.05 8.69 -6.39
C PRO A 48 -6.22 8.01 -7.76
N PHE A 49 -5.21 7.27 -8.19
CA PHE A 49 -5.26 6.53 -9.47
C PHE A 49 -5.71 5.08 -9.24
N PRO A 50 -6.72 4.57 -9.97
CA PRO A 50 -7.22 3.21 -9.76
C PRO A 50 -6.24 2.13 -10.26
N LEU A 51 -5.91 1.17 -9.41
CA LEU A 51 -5.24 -0.09 -9.78
C LEU A 51 -6.24 -1.18 -10.15
N THR A 52 -7.47 -1.12 -9.66
CA THR A 52 -8.59 -1.97 -10.10
C THR A 52 -9.72 -1.11 -10.63
N VAL A 53 -10.42 -1.61 -11.64
CA VAL A 53 -11.61 -0.98 -12.25
C VAL A 53 -12.68 -2.02 -12.60
N GLN A 54 -12.51 -3.24 -12.09
CA GLN A 54 -13.39 -4.37 -12.41
C GLN A 54 -14.67 -4.30 -11.57
N ARG A 55 -15.73 -4.96 -12.04
CA ARG A 55 -16.98 -5.08 -11.30
C ARG A 55 -16.74 -5.77 -9.96
N GLY A 56 -17.54 -5.45 -8.94
CA GLY A 56 -17.44 -6.01 -7.60
C GLY A 56 -16.63 -5.14 -6.64
N ASN A 57 -16.69 -5.48 -5.36
CA ASN A 57 -15.90 -4.80 -4.33
C ASN A 57 -14.51 -5.42 -4.29
N ASN A 58 -13.49 -4.64 -4.63
CA ASN A 58 -12.08 -5.01 -4.61
C ASN A 58 -11.46 -4.42 -3.34
N LEU A 59 -10.94 -5.29 -2.49
CA LEU A 59 -10.54 -5.02 -1.11
C LEU A 59 -9.20 -5.70 -0.82
N TYR A 60 -8.55 -5.31 0.27
CA TYR A 60 -7.38 -5.97 0.86
C TYR A 60 -6.28 -6.32 -0.12
N ASN A 61 -5.22 -5.52 -0.13
CA ASN A 61 -4.21 -5.59 -1.18
C ASN A 61 -2.84 -6.03 -0.67
N SER A 62 -2.11 -6.73 -1.54
CA SER A 62 -0.71 -7.10 -1.30
C SER A 62 0.05 -7.17 -2.61
N THR A 63 1.22 -6.55 -2.67
CA THR A 63 2.04 -6.49 -3.90
C THR A 63 3.38 -7.16 -3.70
N THR A 64 3.94 -7.75 -4.76
CA THR A 64 5.35 -8.15 -4.75
C THR A 64 6.25 -6.96 -4.44
N ALA A 65 7.45 -7.23 -3.88
CA ALA A 65 8.39 -6.18 -3.48
C ALA A 65 8.84 -5.28 -4.65
N ASP A 66 8.84 -5.81 -5.87
CA ASP A 66 9.13 -5.06 -7.10
C ASP A 66 7.93 -4.29 -7.65
N GLY A 67 6.74 -4.47 -7.07
CA GLY A 67 5.49 -3.86 -7.52
C GLY A 67 4.97 -4.39 -8.86
N SER A 68 5.45 -5.54 -9.33
CA SER A 68 5.01 -6.10 -10.62
C SER A 68 3.65 -6.80 -10.54
N TYR A 69 3.30 -7.36 -9.38
CA TYR A 69 2.10 -8.17 -9.20
C TYR A 69 1.29 -7.71 -8.00
N LEU A 70 -0.02 -7.70 -8.17
CA LEU A 70 -1.02 -7.37 -7.16
C LEU A 70 -1.88 -8.59 -6.85
N PHE A 71 -2.00 -8.91 -5.57
CA PHE A 71 -2.96 -9.86 -5.03
C PHE A 71 -4.01 -9.10 -4.23
N TYR A 72 -5.27 -9.43 -4.43
CA TYR A 72 -6.37 -8.72 -3.79
C TYR A 72 -7.60 -9.59 -3.62
N THR A 73 -8.47 -9.18 -2.70
CA THR A 73 -9.78 -9.80 -2.48
C THR A 73 -10.80 -9.16 -3.39
N THR A 74 -11.66 -9.94 -4.06
CA THR A 74 -12.76 -9.35 -4.83
C THR A 74 -14.02 -10.19 -4.89
N GLY A 75 -15.15 -9.51 -4.73
CA GLY A 75 -16.50 -10.08 -4.80
C GLY A 75 -17.05 -10.23 -6.22
N GLN A 76 -16.23 -10.05 -7.26
CA GLN A 76 -16.69 -9.90 -8.64
C GLN A 76 -17.46 -11.10 -9.22
N LYS A 77 -17.35 -12.28 -8.60
CA LYS A 77 -18.07 -13.50 -8.97
C LYS A 77 -19.18 -13.90 -7.98
N GLY A 78 -19.57 -13.00 -7.08
CA GLY A 78 -20.63 -13.24 -6.09
C GLY A 78 -20.14 -13.81 -4.76
N ASN A 79 -18.87 -14.21 -4.67
CA ASN A 79 -18.16 -14.52 -3.42
C ASN A 79 -16.83 -13.76 -3.39
N TYR A 80 -16.28 -13.51 -2.20
CA TYR A 80 -14.93 -12.98 -2.05
C TYR A 80 -13.91 -14.09 -2.29
N ASP A 81 -13.13 -13.95 -3.35
CA ASP A 81 -12.00 -14.81 -3.69
C ASP A 81 -10.71 -13.98 -3.73
N ILE A 82 -9.57 -14.66 -3.70
CA ILE A 82 -8.26 -14.05 -3.95
C ILE A 82 -7.98 -14.01 -5.45
N TRP A 83 -7.58 -12.86 -5.94
CA TRP A 83 -7.30 -12.59 -7.34
C TRP A 83 -5.88 -12.07 -7.54
N PHE A 84 -5.31 -12.43 -8.68
CA PHE A 84 -4.00 -12.03 -9.15
C PHE A 84 -4.17 -11.04 -10.30
N ARG A 85 -3.38 -9.97 -10.26
CA ARG A 85 -3.22 -9.01 -11.35
C ARG A 85 -1.75 -8.77 -11.65
N ASP A 86 -1.37 -8.96 -12.90
CA ASP A 86 -0.11 -8.44 -13.44
C ASP A 86 -0.29 -6.96 -13.73
N LEU A 87 0.46 -6.11 -13.01
CA LEU A 87 0.35 -4.67 -13.13
C LEU A 87 0.94 -4.18 -14.46
N LYS A 88 1.86 -4.91 -15.08
CA LYS A 88 2.42 -4.52 -16.38
C LYS A 88 1.46 -4.83 -17.52
N SER A 89 0.96 -6.05 -17.63
CA SER A 89 0.10 -6.48 -18.75
C SER A 89 -1.40 -6.30 -18.51
N SER A 90 -1.79 -5.94 -17.28
CA SER A 90 -3.19 -5.92 -16.81
C SER A 90 -3.92 -7.25 -16.86
N ILE A 91 -3.22 -8.38 -17.07
CA ILE A 91 -3.81 -9.71 -16.89
C ILE A 91 -4.36 -9.80 -15.48
N THR A 92 -5.60 -10.28 -15.38
CA THR A 92 -6.28 -10.50 -14.10
C THR A 92 -6.95 -11.86 -14.12
N VAL A 93 -6.65 -12.72 -13.15
CA VAL A 93 -7.24 -14.07 -13.01
C VAL A 93 -7.51 -14.41 -11.53
N PRO A 94 -8.51 -15.26 -11.23
CA PRO A 94 -8.69 -15.78 -9.89
C PRO A 94 -7.50 -16.67 -9.49
N VAL A 95 -7.05 -16.54 -8.24
CA VAL A 95 -6.13 -17.47 -7.57
C VAL A 95 -6.94 -18.58 -6.90
N THR A 96 -8.07 -18.21 -6.31
CA THR A 96 -9.02 -19.12 -5.67
C THR A 96 -10.42 -18.98 -6.28
N THR A 97 -11.24 -20.00 -6.09
CA THR A 97 -12.63 -20.04 -6.57
C THR A 97 -13.50 -20.83 -5.59
N HIS A 98 -13.21 -20.72 -4.29
CA HIS A 98 -13.89 -21.52 -3.28
C HIS A 98 -15.27 -20.90 -2.96
N PRO A 99 -16.32 -21.68 -2.61
CA PRO A 99 -17.62 -21.10 -2.26
C PRO A 99 -17.63 -20.29 -0.96
N ALA A 100 -16.70 -20.58 -0.04
CA ALA A 100 -16.51 -19.81 1.19
C ALA A 100 -15.65 -18.57 0.92
N PRO A 101 -15.88 -17.45 1.62
CA PRO A 101 -15.14 -16.22 1.38
C PRO A 101 -13.68 -16.34 1.83
N GLU A 102 -12.80 -15.69 1.07
CA GLU A 102 -11.37 -15.63 1.29
C GLU A 102 -10.87 -14.21 1.12
N TYR A 103 -10.04 -13.73 2.05
CA TYR A 103 -9.67 -12.32 2.13
C TYR A 103 -8.27 -12.09 2.70
N LYS A 104 -7.85 -10.81 2.71
CA LYS A 104 -6.59 -10.33 3.32
C LYS A 104 -5.36 -11.11 2.84
N PRO A 105 -5.08 -11.11 1.52
CA PRO A 105 -3.86 -11.72 1.00
C PRO A 105 -2.61 -11.02 1.57
N ALA A 106 -1.58 -11.81 1.83
CA ALA A 106 -0.28 -11.38 2.31
C ALA A 106 0.79 -12.14 1.53
N ILE A 107 1.54 -11.44 0.68
CA ILE A 107 2.63 -12.04 -0.10
C ILE A 107 3.94 -12.01 0.68
N SER A 108 4.77 -13.05 0.51
CA SER A 108 6.12 -13.05 1.07
C SER A 108 7.02 -12.03 0.36
N PRO A 109 8.04 -11.48 1.04
CA PRO A 109 8.97 -10.51 0.44
C PRO A 109 9.64 -10.98 -0.85
N ASP A 110 9.90 -12.30 -0.97
CA ASP A 110 10.49 -12.91 -2.16
C ASP A 110 9.46 -13.25 -3.27
N GLY A 111 8.17 -13.01 -3.02
CA GLY A 111 7.07 -13.26 -3.96
C GLY A 111 6.70 -14.74 -4.17
N LYS A 112 7.27 -15.67 -3.40
CA LYS A 112 7.11 -17.12 -3.61
C LYS A 112 6.05 -17.78 -2.75
N LYS A 113 5.50 -17.08 -1.76
CA LYS A 113 4.42 -17.56 -0.90
C LYS A 113 3.32 -16.50 -0.83
N LEU A 114 2.08 -16.96 -0.77
CA LEU A 114 0.91 -16.15 -0.49
C LEU A 114 0.20 -16.78 0.70
N VAL A 115 -0.10 -15.99 1.71
CA VAL A 115 -1.02 -16.36 2.79
C VAL A 115 -2.30 -15.57 2.63
N PHE A 116 -3.44 -16.16 2.92
CA PHE A 116 -4.73 -15.48 2.97
C PHE A 116 -5.60 -16.10 4.06
N VAL A 117 -6.66 -15.40 4.45
CA VAL A 117 -7.66 -15.90 5.39
C VAL A 117 -8.78 -16.58 4.62
N SER A 118 -9.21 -17.76 5.04
CA SER A 118 -10.32 -18.52 4.45
C SER A 118 -11.34 -18.89 5.51
N GLU A 119 -12.62 -18.66 5.23
CA GLU A 119 -13.74 -19.11 6.08
C GLU A 119 -14.28 -20.49 5.67
N GLN A 120 -13.47 -21.28 4.94
CA GLN A 120 -13.87 -22.61 4.47
C GLN A 120 -14.20 -23.59 5.62
N TYR A 121 -13.48 -23.51 6.73
CA TYR A 121 -13.58 -24.49 7.81
C TYR A 121 -14.41 -23.97 8.99
N ASP A 122 -14.25 -22.69 9.33
CA ASP A 122 -15.14 -21.96 10.23
C ASP A 122 -15.25 -20.47 9.87
N SER A 123 -16.20 -19.77 10.49
CA SER A 123 -16.46 -18.35 10.24
C SER A 123 -15.50 -17.41 10.95
N SER A 124 -14.61 -17.93 11.81
CA SER A 124 -13.59 -17.13 12.50
C SER A 124 -12.34 -16.95 11.63
N GLY A 125 -12.20 -17.77 10.58
CA GLY A 125 -11.23 -17.62 9.52
C GLY A 125 -9.90 -18.30 9.84
N ASP A 126 -9.34 -18.99 8.86
CA ASP A 126 -8.10 -19.75 8.97
C ASP A 126 -7.04 -19.27 7.98
N LEU A 127 -5.77 -19.38 8.34
CA LEU A 127 -4.67 -19.00 7.46
C LEU A 127 -4.32 -20.13 6.50
N ILE A 128 -4.33 -19.82 5.21
CA ILE A 128 -4.01 -20.74 4.12
C ILE A 128 -2.80 -20.24 3.37
N LEU A 129 -1.83 -21.11 3.13
CA LEU A 129 -0.59 -20.81 2.43
C LEU A 129 -0.56 -21.47 1.05
N LEU A 130 -0.18 -20.69 0.05
CA LEU A 130 0.04 -21.09 -1.33
C LEU A 130 1.49 -20.81 -1.72
N LYS A 131 2.22 -21.84 -2.15
CA LYS A 131 3.52 -21.66 -2.82
C LYS A 131 3.29 -21.28 -4.27
N MET A 132 4.02 -20.30 -4.77
CA MET A 132 3.75 -19.72 -6.08
C MET A 132 4.97 -19.18 -6.82
N ASN A 133 4.77 -18.89 -8.11
CA ASN A 133 5.72 -18.16 -8.95
C ASN A 133 4.91 -17.25 -9.88
N PRO A 134 4.60 -16.00 -9.44
CA PRO A 134 3.71 -15.11 -10.19
C PRO A 134 4.24 -14.73 -11.57
N GLY A 135 5.57 -14.62 -11.74
CA GLY A 135 6.17 -14.39 -13.06
C GLY A 135 5.91 -15.53 -14.04
N LEU A 136 6.09 -16.78 -13.59
CA LEU A 136 5.72 -17.94 -14.39
C LEU A 136 4.23 -17.97 -14.71
N TRP A 137 3.36 -17.55 -13.77
CA TRP A 137 1.92 -17.48 -14.01
C TRP A 137 1.60 -16.48 -15.11
N ALA A 138 2.11 -15.25 -15.01
CA ALA A 138 1.93 -14.21 -16.01
C ALA A 138 2.38 -14.69 -17.40
N ASP A 139 3.57 -15.29 -17.50
CA ASP A 139 4.12 -15.82 -18.76
C ASP A 139 3.22 -16.91 -19.37
N LYS A 140 2.70 -17.83 -18.56
CA LYS A 140 1.84 -18.92 -19.03
C LYS A 140 0.45 -18.41 -19.42
N ILE A 141 -0.12 -17.48 -18.66
CA ILE A 141 -1.42 -16.87 -18.97
C ILE A 141 -1.35 -16.09 -20.29
N LEU A 142 -0.26 -15.34 -20.53
CA LEU A 142 0.00 -14.68 -21.81
C LEU A 142 0.10 -15.66 -23.00
N GLN A 143 0.49 -16.90 -22.74
CA GLN A 143 0.51 -17.98 -23.75
C GLN A 143 -0.85 -18.65 -23.92
N GLY A 144 -1.91 -18.17 -23.27
CA GLY A 144 -3.25 -18.76 -23.30
C GLY A 144 -3.38 -20.02 -22.42
N LYS A 145 -2.42 -20.29 -21.53
CA LYS A 145 -2.46 -21.43 -20.62
C LYS A 145 -3.14 -21.02 -19.32
N ARG A 146 -4.02 -21.87 -18.80
CA ARG A 146 -4.55 -21.71 -17.45
C ARG A 146 -3.52 -22.18 -16.43
N PHE A 147 -3.42 -21.44 -15.34
CA PHE A 147 -2.75 -21.87 -14.14
C PHE A 147 -3.81 -22.29 -13.11
N ILE A 148 -3.65 -23.47 -12.54
CA ILE A 148 -4.45 -23.96 -11.41
C ILE A 148 -3.43 -24.52 -10.43
N ASN A 149 -3.20 -23.83 -9.33
CA ASN A 149 -2.51 -24.42 -8.19
C ASN A 149 -3.53 -24.56 -7.07
N SER A 150 -3.66 -25.79 -6.61
CA SER A 150 -4.58 -26.20 -5.55
C SER A 150 -3.82 -26.79 -4.36
N ASP A 151 -2.49 -26.69 -4.34
CA ASP A 151 -1.62 -27.22 -3.28
C ASP A 151 -1.59 -26.22 -2.10
N PHE A 152 -2.77 -25.99 -1.53
CA PHE A 152 -2.96 -25.14 -0.37
C PHE A 152 -2.53 -25.87 0.91
N ILE A 153 -1.84 -25.14 1.78
CA ILE A 153 -1.37 -25.62 3.08
C ILE A 153 -2.13 -24.85 4.17
N ILE A 154 -2.89 -25.56 4.98
CA ILE A 154 -3.62 -24.97 6.11
C ILE A 154 -2.65 -24.78 7.27
N LEU A 155 -2.53 -23.54 7.75
CA LEU A 155 -1.52 -23.16 8.74
C LEU A 155 -2.05 -23.18 10.18
N THR A 156 -3.32 -22.84 10.39
CA THR A 156 -3.86 -22.62 11.75
C THR A 156 -4.93 -23.61 12.18
N ASN A 157 -5.63 -24.27 11.24
CA ASN A 157 -6.62 -25.31 11.56
C ASN A 157 -6.06 -26.72 11.36
N SER A 158 -5.44 -27.27 12.39
CA SER A 158 -4.89 -28.63 12.34
C SER A 158 -5.95 -29.75 12.25
N ASN A 159 -7.20 -29.45 12.65
CA ASN A 159 -8.32 -30.40 12.64
C ASN A 159 -9.24 -30.25 11.43
N PHE A 160 -8.79 -29.55 10.37
CA PHE A 160 -9.60 -29.22 9.18
C PHE A 160 -10.31 -30.42 8.52
N SER A 161 -9.81 -31.65 8.74
CA SER A 161 -10.41 -32.88 8.22
C SER A 161 -11.65 -33.35 9.01
N ASP A 162 -11.82 -32.89 10.25
CA ASP A 162 -12.97 -33.23 11.11
C ASP A 162 -14.01 -32.10 11.03
N THR A 163 -14.96 -32.23 10.12
CA THR A 163 -16.02 -31.23 9.88
C THR A 163 -16.91 -30.95 11.10
N GLY A 164 -16.83 -31.79 12.15
CA GLY A 164 -17.54 -31.60 13.41
C GLY A 164 -16.76 -30.80 14.46
N LYS A 165 -15.45 -30.56 14.25
CA LYS A 165 -14.59 -29.83 15.18
C LYS A 165 -14.09 -28.53 14.56
N LYS A 166 -14.75 -27.44 14.95
CA LYS A 166 -14.29 -26.06 14.70
C LYS A 166 -13.49 -25.60 15.90
N ASP A 167 -12.30 -25.05 15.68
CA ASP A 167 -11.52 -24.47 16.79
C ASP A 167 -11.97 -23.03 17.12
N SER A 168 -12.66 -22.37 16.16
CA SER A 168 -13.40 -21.10 16.34
C SER A 168 -12.54 -19.92 16.77
N TYR A 169 -11.22 -20.08 16.74
CA TYR A 169 -10.30 -18.99 16.99
C TYR A 169 -10.28 -18.04 15.81
N VAL A 170 -10.15 -16.74 16.08
CA VAL A 170 -10.04 -15.78 14.99
C VAL A 170 -8.62 -15.75 14.49
N ASP A 171 -8.39 -15.99 13.19
CA ASP A 171 -7.09 -15.76 12.57
C ASP A 171 -7.20 -14.76 11.43
N THR A 172 -6.58 -13.58 11.61
CA THR A 172 -6.74 -12.49 10.65
C THR A 172 -5.52 -11.59 10.54
N ASP A 173 -5.57 -10.67 9.58
CA ASP A 173 -4.51 -9.71 9.27
C ASP A 173 -3.10 -10.33 9.16
N PRO A 174 -2.90 -11.36 8.32
CA PRO A 174 -1.57 -11.93 8.13
C PRO A 174 -0.60 -10.92 7.50
N PHE A 175 0.65 -10.95 7.92
CA PHE A 175 1.73 -10.16 7.32
C PHE A 175 3.08 -10.90 7.45
N PHE A 176 3.82 -11.02 6.36
CA PHE A 176 5.09 -11.73 6.35
C PHE A 176 6.21 -10.93 7.01
N ALA A 177 7.05 -11.63 7.75
CA ALA A 177 8.36 -11.13 8.14
C ALA A 177 9.29 -11.00 6.92
N PRO A 178 10.33 -10.14 6.98
CA PRO A 178 11.30 -9.97 5.90
C PRO A 178 12.06 -11.24 5.49
N ASP A 179 12.13 -12.24 6.37
CA ASP A 179 12.77 -13.52 6.09
C ASP A 179 11.94 -14.45 5.19
N GLY A 180 10.67 -14.13 4.91
CA GLY A 180 9.77 -14.94 4.08
C GLY A 180 9.39 -16.30 4.68
N ARG A 181 9.72 -16.54 5.95
CA ARG A 181 9.40 -17.76 6.69
C ARG A 181 8.42 -17.49 7.83
N HIS A 182 8.62 -16.40 8.57
CA HIS A 182 7.74 -16.05 9.68
C HIS A 182 6.59 -15.17 9.21
N LEU A 183 5.46 -15.30 9.90
CA LEU A 183 4.24 -14.55 9.65
C LEU A 183 3.75 -13.98 10.99
N VAL A 184 3.52 -12.67 11.06
CA VAL A 184 2.73 -12.08 12.15
C VAL A 184 1.26 -12.04 11.73
N PHE A 185 0.36 -12.32 12.66
CA PHE A 185 -1.08 -12.24 12.45
C PHE A 185 -1.78 -11.93 13.77
N SER A 186 -3.02 -11.46 13.69
CA SER A 186 -3.90 -11.21 14.83
C SER A 186 -4.72 -12.47 15.12
N THR A 187 -4.64 -12.97 16.36
CA THR A 187 -5.38 -14.15 16.78
C THR A 187 -5.65 -14.19 18.28
N ASP A 188 -6.69 -14.90 18.69
CA ASP A 188 -6.97 -15.20 20.10
C ASP A 188 -6.59 -16.65 20.50
N ARG A 189 -5.94 -17.42 19.63
CA ARG A 189 -5.50 -18.82 19.90
C ARG A 189 -4.70 -18.99 21.18
N LEU A 190 -3.76 -18.08 21.44
CA LEU A 190 -2.88 -18.13 22.62
C LEU A 190 -3.43 -17.30 23.80
N THR A 191 -4.50 -16.55 23.58
CA THR A 191 -5.15 -15.66 24.56
C THR A 191 -6.66 -15.63 24.31
N PRO A 192 -7.41 -16.70 24.63
CA PRO A 192 -8.82 -16.82 24.24
C PRO A 192 -9.67 -15.61 24.64
N GLY A 193 -10.41 -15.05 23.69
CA GLY A 193 -11.26 -13.87 23.88
C GLY A 193 -10.55 -12.52 23.76
N ILE A 194 -9.23 -12.48 23.58
CA ILE A 194 -8.47 -11.25 23.30
C ILE A 194 -7.53 -11.51 22.12
N GLN A 195 -7.82 -10.88 20.98
CA GLN A 195 -6.93 -10.93 19.82
C GLN A 195 -5.61 -10.24 20.10
N ASN A 196 -4.51 -10.97 20.01
CA ASN A 196 -3.15 -10.47 20.14
C ASN A 196 -2.34 -10.83 18.90
N LEU A 197 -1.21 -10.15 18.74
CA LEU A 197 -0.26 -10.51 17.71
C LEU A 197 0.51 -11.75 18.10
N VAL A 198 0.57 -12.70 17.18
CA VAL A 198 1.34 -13.94 17.28
C VAL A 198 2.25 -14.04 16.06
N VAL A 199 3.45 -14.58 16.26
CA VAL A 199 4.31 -15.02 15.16
C VAL A 199 4.18 -16.52 14.95
N LEU A 200 3.99 -16.92 13.69
CA LEU A 200 3.94 -18.29 13.21
C LEU A 200 5.11 -18.55 12.27
N ASP A 201 5.72 -19.73 12.37
CA ASP A 201 6.65 -20.26 11.38
C ASP A 201 5.89 -21.04 10.29
N THR A 202 5.94 -20.56 9.05
CA THR A 202 5.26 -21.22 7.90
C THR A 202 5.84 -22.58 7.52
N GLU A 203 7.00 -22.96 8.06
CA GLU A 203 7.58 -24.29 7.90
C GLU A 203 7.25 -25.26 9.04
N GLY A 204 6.55 -24.78 10.09
CA GLY A 204 6.12 -25.61 11.23
C GLY A 204 7.27 -26.15 12.10
N LYS A 205 8.47 -25.58 12.01
CA LYS A 205 9.65 -26.03 12.79
C LYS A 205 9.74 -25.34 14.15
N GLU A 206 9.06 -24.21 14.31
CA GLU A 206 8.97 -23.48 15.58
C GLU A 206 7.51 -23.33 16.03
N PRO A 207 7.23 -23.43 17.34
CA PRO A 207 5.90 -23.17 17.87
C PRO A 207 5.52 -21.70 17.70
N MET A 208 4.21 -21.42 17.64
CA MET A 208 3.69 -20.06 17.67
C MET A 208 4.16 -19.32 18.94
N LYS A 209 4.52 -18.04 18.80
CA LYS A 209 4.96 -17.19 19.94
C LYS A 209 4.08 -15.95 20.04
N LEU A 210 3.58 -15.69 21.24
CA LEU A 210 2.80 -14.49 21.57
C LEU A 210 3.72 -13.25 21.58
N LEU A 211 3.35 -12.20 20.86
CA LEU A 211 4.09 -10.95 20.78
C LEU A 211 3.48 -9.81 21.62
N THR A 212 2.15 -9.81 21.79
CA THR A 212 1.43 -8.80 22.56
C THR A 212 0.49 -9.44 23.59
N GLN A 213 0.11 -8.71 24.63
CA GLN A 213 -0.83 -9.20 25.67
C GLN A 213 -2.02 -8.26 25.91
N LYS A 214 -2.03 -7.08 25.30
CA LYS A 214 -3.02 -6.03 25.51
C LYS A 214 -3.77 -5.68 24.23
N GLY A 215 -4.04 -6.70 23.41
CA GLY A 215 -4.66 -6.52 22.12
C GLY A 215 -3.64 -6.21 21.02
N GLY A 216 -3.94 -6.62 19.79
CA GLY A 216 -3.19 -6.19 18.62
C GLY A 216 -3.86 -6.60 17.32
N ALA A 217 -4.00 -5.66 16.38
CA ALA A 217 -4.63 -5.87 15.08
C ALA A 217 -3.87 -5.13 13.97
N SER A 218 -4.13 -5.51 12.71
CA SER A 218 -3.52 -4.88 11.51
C SER A 218 -1.99 -4.70 11.62
N PRO A 219 -1.21 -5.79 11.86
CA PRO A 219 0.23 -5.68 12.00
C PRO A 219 0.91 -5.35 10.67
N PHE A 220 2.02 -4.62 10.75
CA PHE A 220 2.97 -4.40 9.67
C PHE A 220 4.39 -4.59 10.20
N TRP A 221 5.11 -5.57 9.66
CA TRP A 221 6.48 -5.86 10.04
C TRP A 221 7.45 -4.97 9.26
N SER A 222 8.37 -4.32 9.96
CA SER A 222 9.40 -3.51 9.32
C SER A 222 10.30 -4.34 8.41
N LYS A 223 10.76 -3.76 7.30
CA LYS A 223 11.63 -4.45 6.32
C LYS A 223 12.96 -4.94 6.89
N ASP A 224 13.46 -4.31 7.96
CA ASP A 224 14.66 -4.77 8.66
C ASP A 224 14.40 -5.87 9.70
N GLY A 225 13.14 -6.24 9.90
CA GLY A 225 12.71 -7.33 10.77
C GLY A 225 12.69 -7.00 12.26
N LYS A 226 13.01 -5.76 12.64
CA LYS A 226 13.25 -5.38 14.05
C LYS A 226 12.03 -4.84 14.78
N SER A 227 11.00 -4.40 14.07
CA SER A 227 9.82 -3.83 14.72
C SER A 227 8.53 -4.18 13.99
N ILE A 228 7.42 -4.17 14.72
CA ILE A 228 6.07 -4.29 14.17
C ILE A 228 5.27 -3.07 14.59
N VAL A 229 4.60 -2.41 13.64
CA VAL A 229 3.56 -1.44 13.96
C VAL A 229 2.18 -2.09 13.89
N TYR A 230 1.29 -1.72 14.79
CA TYR A 230 -0.02 -2.35 14.93
C TYR A 230 -1.02 -1.43 15.63
N ILE A 231 -2.30 -1.77 15.55
CA ILE A 231 -3.38 -1.09 16.28
C ILE A 231 -3.64 -1.79 17.61
N SER A 232 -3.77 -1.03 18.70
CA SER A 232 -4.30 -1.53 19.97
C SER A 232 -5.21 -0.51 20.65
N TYR A 233 -6.22 -1.03 21.35
CA TYR A 233 -7.20 -0.28 22.14
C TYR A 233 -6.83 -0.26 23.63
N GLN A 234 -5.60 -0.63 24.00
CA GLN A 234 -5.16 -0.77 25.39
C GLN A 234 -5.22 0.54 26.21
N ASP A 235 -5.11 1.70 25.55
CA ASP A 235 -5.06 3.02 26.20
C ASP A 235 -6.22 3.94 25.74
N GLY A 236 -7.27 3.39 25.12
CA GLY A 236 -8.44 4.15 24.67
C GLY A 236 -9.32 3.44 23.65
N VAL A 237 -10.53 3.97 23.45
CA VAL A 237 -11.54 3.39 22.54
C VAL A 237 -11.26 3.67 21.06
N PHE A 238 -10.36 4.60 20.75
CA PHE A 238 -10.16 5.04 19.37
C PHE A 238 -9.18 4.16 18.57
N GLY A 239 -8.38 3.32 19.25
CA GLY A 239 -7.36 2.49 18.61
C GLY A 239 -6.15 3.32 18.23
N ASP A 240 -5.05 3.15 18.95
CA ASP A 240 -3.80 3.85 18.66
C ASP A 240 -2.82 2.96 17.90
N VAL A 241 -1.93 3.61 17.16
CA VAL A 241 -0.78 2.95 16.55
C VAL A 241 0.30 2.76 17.60
N TYR A 242 0.75 1.51 17.75
CA TYR A 242 1.90 1.12 18.58
C TYR A 242 3.04 0.61 17.71
N LEU A 243 4.26 0.75 18.23
CA LEU A 243 5.46 0.12 17.71
C LEU A 243 5.99 -0.84 18.77
N LEU A 244 6.07 -2.13 18.41
CA LEU A 244 6.75 -3.17 19.16
C LEU A 244 8.17 -3.32 18.62
N ASP A 245 9.17 -3.09 19.46
CA ASP A 245 10.56 -3.44 19.18
C ASP A 245 10.79 -4.92 19.54
N LEU A 246 11.13 -5.73 18.54
CA LEU A 246 11.25 -7.19 18.69
C LEU A 246 12.54 -7.62 19.38
N SER A 247 13.55 -6.75 19.47
CA SER A 247 14.81 -7.06 20.15
C SER A 247 14.70 -6.90 21.67
N SER A 248 13.93 -5.90 22.11
CA SER A 248 13.78 -5.53 23.51
C SER A 248 12.41 -5.92 24.11
N GLY A 249 11.41 -6.19 23.26
CA GLY A 249 10.01 -6.36 23.66
C GLY A 249 9.33 -5.06 24.08
N LYS A 250 9.96 -3.90 23.86
CA LYS A 250 9.42 -2.60 24.27
C LYS A 250 8.31 -2.17 23.31
N ASN A 251 7.19 -1.71 23.90
CA ASN A 251 6.09 -1.08 23.17
C ASN A 251 6.11 0.44 23.32
N GLU A 252 5.98 1.14 22.21
CA GLU A 252 5.85 2.59 22.15
C GLU A 252 4.52 2.99 21.49
N ARG A 253 3.76 3.88 22.15
CA ARG A 253 2.53 4.46 21.60
C ARG A 253 2.88 5.61 20.65
N LEU A 254 2.64 5.43 19.35
CA LEU A 254 3.00 6.38 18.29
C LEU A 254 1.92 7.44 18.04
N THR A 255 0.63 7.15 18.26
CA THR A 255 -0.47 8.13 18.18
C THR A 255 -1.07 8.36 19.57
N LYS A 256 -1.46 9.60 19.87
CA LYS A 256 -2.04 10.01 21.18
C LYS A 256 -3.17 11.01 21.00
N ASP A 257 -3.84 10.93 19.87
CA ASP A 257 -4.95 11.78 19.47
C ASP A 257 -6.30 11.11 19.78
N SER A 258 -7.38 11.84 19.56
CA SER A 258 -8.75 11.35 19.76
C SER A 258 -9.38 10.89 18.43
N TYR A 259 -8.57 10.38 17.51
CA TYR A 259 -8.99 9.96 16.18
C TYR A 259 -9.01 8.44 16.07
N LEU A 260 -9.92 7.89 15.26
CA LEU A 260 -9.93 6.46 14.98
C LEU A 260 -8.83 6.14 13.96
N ASN A 261 -7.84 5.34 14.35
CA ASN A 261 -6.69 5.04 13.50
C ASN A 261 -6.69 3.56 13.09
N PHE A 262 -6.34 3.31 11.82
CA PHE A 262 -6.42 1.98 11.20
C PHE A 262 -5.24 1.74 10.24
N SER A 263 -4.96 0.46 9.98
CA SER A 263 -4.03 0.02 8.91
C SER A 263 -2.66 0.74 8.94
N PRO A 264 -1.90 0.67 10.05
CA PRO A 264 -0.60 1.30 10.11
C PRO A 264 0.42 0.58 9.23
N SER A 265 1.32 1.33 8.61
CA SER A 265 2.45 0.79 7.85
C SER A 265 3.64 1.74 7.89
N LEU A 266 4.85 1.22 7.65
CA LEU A 266 6.09 2.00 7.66
C LEU A 266 6.65 2.17 6.26
N SER A 267 7.31 3.29 5.99
CA SER A 267 8.22 3.42 4.85
C SER A 267 9.39 2.45 4.97
N GLU A 268 10.07 2.17 3.85
CA GLU A 268 11.22 1.24 3.82
C GLU A 268 12.35 1.62 4.79
N ASP A 269 12.58 2.92 4.96
CA ASP A 269 13.59 3.48 5.87
C ASP A 269 13.07 3.66 7.31
N LYS A 270 11.81 3.32 7.57
CA LYS A 270 11.08 3.49 8.84
C LYS A 270 11.01 4.95 9.32
N ARG A 271 11.32 5.92 8.45
CA ARG A 271 11.21 7.34 8.81
C ARG A 271 9.74 7.77 8.92
N TYR A 272 8.88 7.22 8.08
CA TYR A 272 7.48 7.62 7.99
C TYR A 272 6.56 6.49 8.41
N LEU A 273 5.62 6.82 9.30
CA LEU A 273 4.43 6.03 9.59
C LEU A 273 3.30 6.52 8.71
N TYR A 274 2.61 5.59 8.06
CA TYR A 274 1.37 5.83 7.32
C TYR A 274 0.23 5.11 8.01
N TYR A 275 -0.94 5.74 8.09
CA TYR A 275 -2.14 5.15 8.67
C TYR A 275 -3.39 5.82 8.13
N THR A 276 -4.49 5.09 8.11
CA THR A 276 -5.82 5.66 7.88
C THR A 276 -6.33 6.26 9.19
N SER A 277 -6.96 7.42 9.12
CA SER A 277 -7.50 8.13 10.28
C SER A 277 -8.88 8.71 9.98
N ILE A 278 -9.85 8.49 10.88
CA ILE A 278 -11.13 9.21 10.90
C ILE A 278 -11.01 10.30 11.95
N GLN A 279 -11.16 11.56 11.52
CA GLN A 279 -10.84 12.72 12.38
C GLN A 279 -12.05 13.61 12.68
N ASN A 280 -13.15 13.47 11.93
CA ASN A 280 -14.33 14.29 12.06
C ASN A 280 -15.60 13.42 11.97
N ASP A 281 -16.62 13.77 12.75
CA ASP A 281 -17.98 13.26 12.60
C ASP A 281 -18.63 13.91 11.36
N THR A 282 -18.42 13.27 10.22
CA THR A 282 -18.87 13.73 8.89
C THR A 282 -20.34 13.45 8.64
N ASN A 283 -20.91 12.40 9.26
CA ASN A 283 -22.33 12.09 9.16
C ASN A 283 -23.19 12.82 10.22
N ARG A 284 -22.56 13.54 11.16
CA ARG A 284 -23.15 14.42 12.18
C ARG A 284 -24.07 13.68 13.15
N ASN A 285 -23.73 12.44 13.49
CA ASN A 285 -24.52 11.62 14.41
C ASN A 285 -24.11 11.80 15.89
N GLY A 286 -23.10 12.62 16.18
CA GLY A 286 -22.58 12.90 17.51
C GLY A 286 -21.49 11.94 18.01
N ARG A 287 -21.03 11.00 17.19
CA ARG A 287 -19.93 10.07 17.51
C ARG A 287 -19.01 9.92 16.31
N LEU A 288 -17.73 9.73 16.62
CA LEU A 288 -16.74 9.33 15.63
C LEU A 288 -16.85 7.82 15.44
N ASP A 289 -17.19 7.36 14.23
CA ASP A 289 -17.30 5.92 13.92
C ASP A 289 -16.93 5.60 12.46
N GLU A 290 -16.91 4.31 12.11
CA GLU A 290 -16.50 3.81 10.79
C GLU A 290 -17.37 4.27 9.61
N ARG A 291 -18.51 4.93 9.89
CA ARG A 291 -19.39 5.52 8.86
C ARG A 291 -18.99 6.95 8.53
N ASP A 292 -17.95 7.46 9.16
CA ASP A 292 -17.36 8.75 8.83
C ASP A 292 -16.28 8.61 7.75
N ASN A 293 -16.03 9.72 7.05
CA ASN A 293 -14.95 9.76 6.08
C ASN A 293 -13.60 9.65 6.76
N SER A 294 -12.67 8.99 6.08
CA SER A 294 -11.32 8.75 6.56
C SER A 294 -10.30 9.38 5.62
N LEU A 295 -9.10 9.57 6.11
CA LEU A 295 -7.98 10.11 5.34
C LEU A 295 -6.70 9.35 5.62
N ILE A 296 -5.76 9.40 4.68
CA ILE A 296 -4.43 8.84 4.87
C ILE A 296 -3.57 9.91 5.53
N VAL A 297 -2.88 9.52 6.60
CA VAL A 297 -1.99 10.36 7.36
C VAL A 297 -0.57 9.83 7.25
N ARG A 298 0.39 10.74 7.08
CA ARG A 298 1.83 10.46 7.21
C ARG A 298 2.36 11.17 8.43
N LYS A 299 3.05 10.44 9.31
CA LYS A 299 3.81 10.98 10.44
C LYS A 299 5.29 10.72 10.22
N ASP A 300 6.10 11.77 10.22
CA ASP A 300 7.55 11.66 10.30
C ASP A 300 7.92 11.27 11.74
N LEU A 301 8.44 10.07 11.94
CA LEU A 301 8.80 9.53 13.26
C LEU A 301 10.05 10.19 13.85
N LYS A 302 10.87 10.84 13.02
CA LYS A 302 12.07 11.58 13.46
C LYS A 302 11.71 12.97 13.98
N THR A 303 10.80 13.68 13.30
CA THR A 303 10.45 15.07 13.64
C THR A 303 9.12 15.20 14.38
N GLY A 304 8.26 14.18 14.34
CA GLY A 304 6.90 14.21 14.85
C GLY A 304 5.90 14.93 13.94
N VAL A 305 6.35 15.48 12.80
CA VAL A 305 5.51 16.23 11.87
C VAL A 305 4.46 15.31 11.24
N VAL A 306 3.20 15.76 11.23
CA VAL A 306 2.06 15.04 10.66
C VAL A 306 1.56 15.76 9.41
N ARG A 307 1.22 14.99 8.36
CA ARG A 307 0.63 15.45 7.10
C ARG A 307 -0.59 14.62 6.75
N ARG A 308 -1.63 15.28 6.26
CA ARG A 308 -2.75 14.62 5.58
C ARG A 308 -2.34 14.42 4.13
N LEU A 309 -2.47 13.20 3.61
CA LEU A 309 -2.12 12.85 2.24
C LEU A 309 -3.33 12.78 1.32
N THR A 310 -4.54 12.71 1.88
CA THR A 310 -5.80 12.75 1.15
C THR A 310 -6.76 13.73 1.83
N SER A 311 -7.77 14.18 1.08
CA SER A 311 -8.69 15.25 1.49
C SER A 311 -9.57 14.92 2.70
N GLY A 312 -9.86 13.63 2.92
CA GLY A 312 -10.84 13.18 3.93
C GLY A 312 -12.30 13.40 3.51
N ASN A 313 -12.57 13.60 2.22
CA ASN A 313 -13.92 13.75 1.68
C ASN A 313 -14.61 12.42 1.35
N ASP A 314 -13.88 11.31 1.42
CA ASP A 314 -14.33 9.97 1.04
C ASP A 314 -13.91 8.97 2.12
N SER A 315 -14.61 7.85 2.24
CA SER A 315 -14.17 6.74 3.08
C SER A 315 -13.15 5.86 2.35
N LEU A 316 -12.01 5.68 3.00
CA LEU A 316 -10.91 4.83 2.56
C LEU A 316 -10.51 3.81 3.64
N PHE A 317 -10.01 2.66 3.20
CA PHE A 317 -9.73 1.50 4.04
C PHE A 317 -8.46 0.79 3.58
N ASP A 318 -7.84 -0.01 4.47
CA ASP A 318 -6.67 -0.84 4.16
C ASP A 318 -5.52 -0.07 3.48
N SER A 319 -5.17 1.10 4.03
CA SER A 319 -4.01 1.84 3.51
C SER A 319 -2.71 1.15 3.87
N ARG A 320 -1.83 0.91 2.89
CA ARG A 320 -0.52 0.31 3.14
C ARG A 320 0.54 0.95 2.25
N PHE A 321 1.69 1.24 2.85
CA PHE A 321 2.90 1.52 2.10
C PHE A 321 3.30 0.31 1.25
N SER A 322 3.67 0.56 0.00
CA SER A 322 4.26 -0.41 -0.91
C SER A 322 5.43 0.21 -1.65
N ALA A 323 6.46 -0.58 -1.93
CA ALA A 323 7.56 -0.19 -2.82
C ALA A 323 7.11 -0.01 -4.28
N PHE A 324 5.86 -0.38 -4.61
CA PHE A 324 5.25 -0.15 -5.92
C PHE A 324 5.50 1.27 -6.43
N ASN A 325 5.95 1.35 -7.68
CA ASN A 325 6.17 2.59 -8.39
C ASN A 325 7.14 3.58 -7.69
N GLY A 326 8.18 3.04 -7.03
CA GLY A 326 9.17 3.85 -6.33
C GLY A 326 8.71 4.35 -4.95
N GLY A 327 7.63 3.78 -4.42
CA GLY A 327 7.02 4.14 -3.14
C GLY A 327 5.64 4.76 -3.34
N SER A 328 4.62 4.00 -2.98
CA SER A 328 3.21 4.40 -3.07
C SER A 328 2.45 3.98 -1.83
N ILE A 329 1.33 4.64 -1.56
CA ILE A 329 0.32 4.15 -0.62
C ILE A 329 -0.81 3.53 -1.44
N LEU A 330 -1.05 2.24 -1.23
CA LEU A 330 -2.17 1.52 -1.82
C LEU A 330 -3.29 1.45 -0.80
N PHE A 331 -4.53 1.61 -1.24
CA PHE A 331 -5.69 1.62 -0.35
C PHE A 331 -6.97 1.32 -1.13
N THR A 332 -8.02 0.98 -0.41
CA THR A 332 -9.35 0.77 -0.98
C THR A 332 -10.23 2.00 -0.76
N ALA A 333 -10.97 2.42 -1.78
CA ALA A 333 -11.90 3.55 -1.69
C ALA A 333 -13.11 3.38 -2.62
N ALA A 334 -14.18 4.15 -2.40
CA ALA A 334 -15.45 4.06 -3.13
C ALA A 334 -15.70 5.25 -4.09
N TYR A 335 -14.68 5.75 -4.81
CA TYR A 335 -14.81 6.94 -5.68
C TYR A 335 -15.85 6.82 -6.82
N TYR A 336 -16.30 5.61 -7.18
CA TYR A 336 -17.21 5.35 -8.31
C TYR A 336 -18.23 4.25 -7.98
N ASP A 337 -18.92 4.38 -6.85
CA ASP A 337 -19.99 3.48 -6.37
C ASP A 337 -19.58 2.01 -6.11
N THR A 338 -18.31 1.69 -6.35
CA THR A 338 -17.72 0.36 -6.15
C THR A 338 -16.37 0.51 -5.47
N LEU A 339 -16.08 -0.40 -4.54
CA LEU A 339 -14.80 -0.43 -3.86
C LEU A 339 -13.72 -0.88 -4.83
N ASN A 340 -12.70 -0.05 -5.00
CA ASN A 340 -11.54 -0.34 -5.83
C ASN A 340 -10.26 -0.05 -5.07
N ILE A 341 -9.18 -0.68 -5.50
CA ILE A 341 -7.85 -0.42 -5.01
C ILE A 341 -7.26 0.73 -5.83
N TYR A 342 -6.76 1.74 -5.13
CA TYR A 342 -6.11 2.92 -5.69
C TYR A 342 -4.69 3.01 -5.18
N PHE A 343 -3.89 3.85 -5.84
CA PHE A 343 -2.62 4.31 -5.29
C PHE A 343 -2.49 5.83 -5.35
N ILE A 344 -1.69 6.36 -4.43
CA ILE A 344 -1.06 7.69 -4.49
C ILE A 344 0.44 7.54 -4.23
N PRO A 345 1.30 8.47 -4.69
CA PRO A 345 2.70 8.52 -4.29
C PRO A 345 2.88 8.54 -2.76
N ALA A 346 3.98 8.00 -2.24
CA ALA A 346 4.25 7.95 -0.80
C ALA A 346 4.44 9.34 -0.14
N SER A 347 4.63 10.38 -0.94
CA SER A 347 4.63 11.79 -0.55
C SER A 347 3.23 12.42 -0.48
N GLY A 348 2.17 11.69 -0.86
CA GLY A 348 0.83 12.22 -1.10
C GLY A 348 0.58 12.44 -2.58
N SER A 349 -0.26 13.42 -2.94
CA SER A 349 -0.60 13.73 -4.34
C SER A 349 0.52 14.41 -5.15
N VAL A 350 1.76 14.40 -4.65
CA VAL A 350 2.94 14.99 -5.32
C VAL A 350 3.85 13.85 -5.77
N SER A 351 3.97 13.62 -7.07
CA SER A 351 4.82 12.55 -7.60
C SER A 351 6.32 12.89 -7.54
N LYS A 352 7.16 11.86 -7.67
CA LYS A 352 8.62 12.02 -7.80
C LYS A 352 8.97 12.48 -9.22
N GLU A 353 9.63 13.61 -9.32
CA GLU A 353 10.17 14.12 -10.58
C GLU A 353 11.50 13.46 -10.97
N LYS A 354 11.96 13.74 -12.20
CA LYS A 354 13.23 13.19 -12.73
C LYS A 354 14.48 13.67 -11.97
N ASP A 355 14.44 14.88 -11.42
CA ASP A 355 15.54 15.54 -10.74
C ASP A 355 15.04 16.58 -9.73
N ILE A 356 15.92 16.97 -8.81
CA ILE A 356 15.59 17.88 -7.71
C ILE A 356 15.19 19.29 -8.18
N ILE A 357 15.69 19.75 -9.33
CA ILE A 357 15.33 21.05 -9.89
C ILE A 357 13.87 21.02 -10.36
N SER A 358 13.51 19.99 -11.12
CA SER A 358 12.14 19.74 -11.58
C SER A 358 11.18 19.55 -10.40
N GLN A 359 11.62 18.88 -9.33
CA GLN A 359 10.83 18.75 -8.10
C GLN A 359 10.58 20.10 -7.42
N TYR A 360 11.56 20.99 -7.39
CA TYR A 360 11.40 22.35 -6.86
C TYR A 360 10.49 23.21 -7.74
N GLU A 361 10.61 23.12 -9.07
CA GLU A 361 9.70 23.76 -10.01
C GLU A 361 8.25 23.27 -9.85
N LEU A 362 8.05 21.97 -9.59
CA LEU A 362 6.74 21.44 -9.26
C LEU A 362 6.18 22.07 -7.97
N ALA A 363 7.00 22.22 -6.92
CA ALA A 363 6.57 22.90 -5.69
C ALA A 363 6.19 24.37 -5.91
N LEU A 364 6.86 25.09 -6.83
CA LEU A 364 6.45 26.44 -7.24
C LEU A 364 5.06 26.45 -7.91
N LYS A 365 4.73 25.44 -8.72
CA LYS A 365 3.38 25.33 -9.31
C LYS A 365 2.30 25.08 -8.27
N TYR A 366 2.59 24.28 -7.23
CA TYR A 366 1.68 24.11 -6.10
C TYR A 366 1.50 25.39 -5.28
N LYS A 367 2.51 26.24 -5.17
CA LYS A 367 2.36 27.57 -4.54
C LYS A 367 1.36 28.45 -5.31
N GLU A 368 1.34 28.37 -6.63
CA GLU A 368 0.44 29.18 -7.47
C GLU A 368 -1.02 28.70 -7.43
N LYS A 369 -1.32 27.53 -6.83
CA LYS A 369 -2.62 26.86 -6.96
C LYS A 369 -3.19 26.27 -5.65
N GLN A 370 -4.53 26.20 -5.64
CA GLN A 370 -5.44 25.37 -4.83
C GLN A 370 -5.34 25.40 -3.29
N SER A 371 -4.21 25.05 -2.65
CA SER A 371 -4.16 24.86 -1.20
C SER A 371 -2.72 24.89 -0.65
N PHE A 372 -2.54 25.59 0.46
CA PHE A 372 -1.25 25.66 1.13
C PHE A 372 -0.80 24.29 1.66
N GLU A 373 -1.72 23.38 1.99
CA GLU A 373 -1.31 22.06 2.50
C GLU A 373 -0.68 21.22 1.39
N ASP A 374 -1.17 21.33 0.18
CA ASP A 374 -0.60 20.65 -0.99
C ASP A 374 0.74 21.29 -1.37
N PHE A 375 0.86 22.61 -1.22
CA PHE A 375 2.15 23.28 -1.25
C PHE A 375 3.13 22.73 -0.19
N LEU A 376 2.69 22.49 1.05
CA LEU A 376 3.56 21.85 2.05
C LEU A 376 3.94 20.42 1.69
N LEU A 377 3.02 19.63 1.12
CA LEU A 377 3.35 18.30 0.61
C LEU A 377 4.41 18.39 -0.48
N ALA A 378 4.31 19.38 -1.37
CA ALA A 378 5.27 19.58 -2.46
C ALA A 378 6.64 20.03 -1.96
N ILE A 379 6.70 20.88 -0.93
CA ILE A 379 7.95 21.24 -0.25
C ILE A 379 8.57 20.02 0.44
N ASP A 380 7.78 19.27 1.21
CA ASP A 380 8.26 18.07 1.90
C ASP A 380 8.74 16.99 0.90
N ALA A 381 8.15 16.92 -0.30
CA ALA A 381 8.53 15.96 -1.34
C ALA A 381 9.98 16.15 -1.84
N ILE A 382 10.52 17.37 -1.77
CA ILE A 382 11.93 17.65 -2.12
C ILE A 382 12.86 16.88 -1.19
N GLU A 383 12.67 17.01 0.13
CA GLU A 383 13.45 16.24 1.11
C GLU A 383 13.19 14.73 0.96
N PHE A 384 11.91 14.37 0.84
CA PHE A 384 11.48 12.97 0.76
C PHE A 384 12.19 12.21 -0.38
N TYR A 385 12.28 12.80 -1.57
CA TYR A 385 12.85 12.13 -2.74
C TYR A 385 14.33 12.44 -3.01
N PHE A 386 14.82 13.61 -2.58
CA PHE A 386 16.12 14.13 -2.98
C PHE A 386 17.03 14.55 -1.83
N SER A 387 16.76 14.14 -0.58
CA SER A 387 17.67 14.44 0.55
C SER A 387 19.12 13.97 0.39
N GLN A 388 19.39 13.05 -0.53
CA GLN A 388 20.73 12.54 -0.84
C GLN A 388 21.35 13.17 -2.10
N ASP A 389 20.66 14.09 -2.77
CA ASP A 389 21.16 14.74 -3.97
C ASP A 389 22.31 15.72 -3.63
N PRO A 390 23.40 15.78 -4.41
CA PRO A 390 24.53 16.68 -4.13
C PRO A 390 24.15 18.17 -4.01
N ILE A 391 23.14 18.64 -4.74
CA ILE A 391 22.68 20.04 -4.66
C ILE A 391 21.49 20.23 -3.69
N TYR A 392 21.06 19.16 -3.00
CA TYR A 392 19.99 19.21 -2.01
C TYR A 392 20.16 20.35 -1.00
N PRO A 393 21.34 20.61 -0.41
CA PRO A 393 21.48 21.69 0.56
C PRO A 393 21.06 23.06 0.01
N LEU A 394 21.34 23.36 -1.26
CA LEU A 394 20.97 24.62 -1.90
C LEU A 394 19.47 24.70 -2.20
N ILE A 395 18.90 23.63 -2.76
CA ILE A 395 17.47 23.58 -3.08
C ILE A 395 16.63 23.59 -1.79
N PHE A 396 17.07 22.88 -0.76
CA PHE A 396 16.43 22.90 0.55
C PHE A 396 16.42 24.30 1.19
N SER A 397 17.54 25.03 1.11
CA SER A 397 17.58 26.44 1.56
C SER A 397 16.53 27.31 0.86
N LYS A 398 16.39 27.15 -0.47
CA LYS A 398 15.36 27.85 -1.26
C LYS A 398 13.95 27.44 -0.87
N ALA A 399 13.71 26.14 -0.69
CA ALA A 399 12.42 25.59 -0.32
C ALA A 399 11.98 26.04 1.09
N LEU A 400 12.91 26.10 2.05
CA LEU A 400 12.61 26.60 3.39
C LEU A 400 12.28 28.08 3.42
N LEU A 401 12.97 28.92 2.63
CA LEU A 401 12.56 30.31 2.49
C LEU A 401 11.17 30.40 1.87
N LEU A 402 10.94 29.69 0.77
CA LEU A 402 9.65 29.71 0.07
C LEU A 402 8.51 29.33 1.02
N LYS A 403 8.72 28.31 1.86
CA LYS A 403 7.80 27.90 2.92
C LYS A 403 7.59 29.01 3.96
N TYR A 404 8.64 29.69 4.40
CA TYR A 404 8.53 30.81 5.33
C TYR A 404 7.70 31.97 4.75
N GLU A 405 8.03 32.40 3.54
CA GLU A 405 7.37 33.52 2.87
C GLU A 405 5.90 33.22 2.64
N GLU A 406 5.60 32.04 2.11
CA GLU A 406 4.23 31.63 1.85
C GLU A 406 3.45 31.50 3.16
N ALA A 407 4.04 30.91 4.20
CA ALA A 407 3.40 30.81 5.51
C ALA A 407 3.08 32.20 6.10
N LYS A 408 4.02 33.15 5.97
CA LYS A 408 3.83 34.52 6.44
C LYS A 408 2.74 35.25 5.65
N ASN A 409 2.78 35.18 4.33
CA ASN A 409 1.81 35.82 3.43
C ASN A 409 0.39 35.26 3.64
N SER A 410 0.29 33.96 3.90
CA SER A 410 -0.96 33.26 4.19
C SER A 410 -1.40 33.35 5.67
N GLY A 411 -0.73 34.14 6.51
CA GLY A 411 -1.11 34.35 7.92
C GLY A 411 -0.85 33.15 8.86
N ARG A 412 -0.10 32.13 8.42
CA ARG A 412 0.20 30.89 9.15
C ARG A 412 1.42 31.08 10.05
N THR A 413 1.25 31.90 11.08
CA THR A 413 2.33 32.37 11.97
C THR A 413 3.16 31.25 12.58
N ILE A 414 2.54 30.17 13.07
CA ILE A 414 3.25 29.02 13.67
C ILE A 414 4.17 28.35 12.63
N ILE A 415 3.69 28.16 11.41
CA ILE A 415 4.47 27.53 10.33
C ILE A 415 5.61 28.45 9.90
N ALA A 416 5.35 29.76 9.80
CA ALA A 416 6.35 30.77 9.48
C ALA A 416 7.46 30.80 10.56
N GLU A 417 7.11 30.86 11.84
CA GLU A 417 8.10 30.89 12.92
C GLU A 417 8.91 29.59 13.00
N ASN A 418 8.29 28.43 12.76
CA ASN A 418 9.01 27.17 12.67
C ASN A 418 10.00 27.15 11.49
N ALA A 419 9.56 27.57 10.31
CA ALA A 419 10.44 27.68 9.14
C ALA A 419 11.59 28.67 9.37
N LYS A 420 11.30 29.82 10.01
CA LYS A 420 12.32 30.80 10.40
C LYS A 420 13.33 30.20 11.38
N LYS A 421 12.88 29.47 12.41
CA LYS A 421 13.76 28.79 13.36
C LYS A 421 14.65 27.76 12.66
N GLU A 422 14.11 27.03 11.69
CA GLU A 422 14.84 26.05 10.91
C GLU A 422 15.89 26.69 9.99
N ILE A 423 15.57 27.82 9.35
CA ILE A 423 16.53 28.65 8.59
C ILE A 423 17.67 29.12 9.50
N LEU A 424 17.35 29.59 10.71
CA LEU A 424 18.35 30.07 11.67
C LEU A 424 19.25 28.94 12.19
N SER A 425 18.70 27.76 12.45
CA SER A 425 19.46 26.62 12.99
C SER A 425 20.35 25.95 11.93
N SER A 426 19.92 25.95 10.66
CA SER A 426 20.66 25.33 9.55
C SER A 426 21.80 26.21 9.02
N ARG A 427 21.82 27.51 9.34
CA ARG A 427 22.88 28.46 8.96
C ARG A 427 24.29 28.03 9.36
N LEU A 428 24.44 27.42 10.55
CA LEU A 428 25.75 27.01 11.07
C LEU A 428 26.08 25.55 10.75
N ASN A 429 25.20 24.85 10.04
CA ASN A 429 25.47 23.48 9.62
C ASN A 429 26.62 23.49 8.59
N PRO A 430 27.64 22.62 8.71
CA PRO A 430 28.78 22.62 7.79
C PRO A 430 28.40 22.33 6.33
N VAL A 431 27.27 21.63 6.11
CA VAL A 431 26.76 21.29 4.78
C VAL A 431 25.69 22.29 4.35
N TYR A 432 24.63 22.46 5.13
CA TYR A 432 23.53 23.37 4.76
C TYR A 432 23.92 24.85 4.86
N GLY A 433 24.76 25.23 5.82
CA GLY A 433 25.16 26.61 6.07
C GLY A 433 25.93 27.26 4.91
N LEU A 434 26.78 26.48 4.21
CA LEU A 434 27.45 26.94 2.99
C LEU A 434 26.46 27.23 1.88
N ALA A 435 25.50 26.33 1.68
CA ALA A 435 24.43 26.50 0.70
C ALA A 435 23.54 27.72 1.03
N TYR A 436 23.22 27.94 2.30
CA TYR A 436 22.55 29.17 2.76
C TYR A 436 23.37 30.43 2.48
N GLY A 437 24.68 30.40 2.71
CA GLY A 437 25.56 31.53 2.38
C GLY A 437 25.53 31.87 0.89
N LEU A 438 25.67 30.86 0.03
CA LEU A 438 25.59 31.01 -1.43
C LEU A 438 24.20 31.49 -1.89
N PHE A 439 23.15 31.00 -1.24
CA PHE A 439 21.79 31.46 -1.48
C PHE A 439 21.63 32.95 -1.15
N LEU A 440 22.06 33.38 0.05
CA LEU A 440 21.99 34.77 0.48
C LEU A 440 22.85 35.70 -0.39
N SER A 441 24.00 35.24 -0.91
CA SER A 441 24.81 36.06 -1.81
C SER A 441 24.12 36.35 -3.14
N ASN A 442 23.24 35.46 -3.58
CA ASN A 442 22.46 35.64 -4.81
C ASN A 442 21.18 36.46 -4.57
N GLU A 443 20.58 36.39 -3.39
CA GLU A 443 19.30 37.01 -3.04
C GLU A 443 19.47 38.23 -2.12
N LYS A 444 19.66 39.42 -2.72
CA LYS A 444 19.96 40.69 -2.02
C LYS A 444 18.92 41.13 -0.97
N ASN A 445 17.71 40.60 -1.01
CA ASN A 445 16.59 41.04 -0.17
C ASN A 445 16.42 40.26 1.15
N LEU A 446 17.25 39.24 1.44
CA LEU A 446 16.99 38.33 2.56
C LEU A 446 17.63 38.72 3.90
N LEU A 447 18.39 39.82 3.93
CA LEU A 447 19.09 40.30 5.12
C LEU A 447 18.14 40.69 6.28
N PHE A 448 16.85 40.96 6.00
CA PHE A 448 15.89 41.34 7.05
C PHE A 448 15.55 40.20 8.01
N LEU A 449 15.69 38.94 7.59
CA LEU A 449 15.41 37.77 8.44
C LEU A 449 16.35 37.68 9.66
N PHE A 450 17.48 38.40 9.60
CA PHE A 450 18.56 38.36 10.57
C PHE A 450 18.77 39.71 11.28
N ARG A 451 17.92 40.70 11.01
CA ARG A 451 17.87 41.94 11.80
C ARG A 451 17.00 41.68 13.01
N ASN A 452 17.56 41.06 14.05
CA ASN A 452 17.16 41.14 15.45
C ASN A 452 18.12 40.29 16.29
#